data_AF-A0A6J4XES9-F1
#
_entry.id   AF-A0A6J4XES9-F1
#
_cell.length_a   1.000
_cell.length_b   1.000
_cell.length_c   1.000
_cell.angle_alpha   90.00
_cell.angle_beta   90.00
_cell.angle_gamma   90.00
#
_symmetry.space_group_name_H-M   'P 1'
#
loop_
_entity.id
_entity.type
_entity.pdbx_description
1 polymer ?
#
loop_
_entity_poly.entity_id
_entity_poly.type
_entity_poly.pdbx_seq_one_letter_code
_entity_poly.pdbx_strand_id
1 'polypeptide(L)'
;MKELCKSIPVFLEKHPRANLLQAPTIIHKLPRLSSHLGHDIYILREDLTGFALGGNKTRKIDYLFGDALAQKATTVVTMKATSFSRNAAAAAAACGLDLHVVLPGTESEQNPLSQALFKQWGTKLYYEPEGENAMDDCQEHVLASLKAKGKAVYEMHPGGSNSIGALSYVSIFQEILDFSYRSGIYFSHIIHSTSSAGTQAGLVVGQYISNHETQIIGISASLKASAQSERVRELAWSTAQMIGTSIDQTKIIVDDSFIGPGYAKASKEGENAANLFAKLEGILLDPVYTGKAAAALIDYSTSGKYKLGNVLFIHTGGNAGVYY
;
A
#
# COMPACT_ATOMS: atom_id res chain seq x y z
N MET A 1 6.18 -31.64 -17.06
CA MET A 1 5.45 -31.71 -15.77
C MET A 1 4.98 -30.31 -15.44
N LYS A 2 3.66 -30.03 -15.49
CA LYS A 2 3.14 -28.78 -14.93
C LYS A 2 3.32 -28.89 -13.41
N GLU A 3 4.18 -28.06 -12.82
CA GLU A 3 4.23 -27.92 -11.36
C GLU A 3 2.80 -27.71 -10.85
N LEU A 4 2.41 -28.44 -9.81
CA LEU A 4 1.17 -28.13 -9.09
C LEU A 4 1.27 -26.66 -8.66
N CYS A 5 0.37 -25.83 -9.21
CA CYS A 5 0.19 -24.45 -8.80
C CYS A 5 -0.15 -24.47 -7.30
N LYS A 6 0.85 -24.18 -6.45
CA LYS A 6 0.67 -24.13 -5.00
C LYS A 6 -0.23 -22.94 -4.68
N SER A 7 -1.20 -23.13 -3.79
CA SER A 7 -2.07 -22.03 -3.37
C SER A 7 -1.27 -20.96 -2.62
N ILE A 8 -1.63 -19.68 -2.79
CA ILE A 8 -0.97 -18.56 -2.12
C ILE A 8 -0.85 -18.77 -0.59
N PRO A 9 -1.88 -19.27 0.13
CA PRO A 9 -1.80 -19.49 1.58
C PRO A 9 -0.57 -20.29 2.03
N VAL A 10 -0.15 -21.32 1.28
CA VAL A 10 1.00 -22.17 1.63
C VAL A 10 2.30 -21.35 1.74
N PHE A 11 2.46 -20.32 0.91
CA PHE A 11 3.62 -19.43 0.94
C PHE A 11 3.58 -18.44 2.12
N LEU A 12 2.40 -18.20 2.69
CA LEU A 12 2.18 -17.20 3.73
C LEU A 12 2.15 -17.81 5.14
N GLU A 13 1.98 -19.12 5.28
CA GLU A 13 1.87 -19.83 6.58
C GLU A 13 3.01 -19.52 7.56
N LYS A 14 4.22 -19.30 7.05
CA LYS A 14 5.41 -19.01 7.88
C LYS A 14 5.54 -17.54 8.28
N HIS A 15 4.67 -16.68 7.77
CA HIS A 15 4.72 -15.23 7.98
C HIS A 15 3.53 -14.79 8.82
N PRO A 16 3.70 -14.71 10.16
CA PRO A 16 2.62 -14.39 11.06
C PRO A 16 2.13 -12.96 10.83
N ARG A 17 0.84 -12.75 11.14
CA ARG A 17 0.19 -11.44 11.18
C ARG A 17 -0.11 -11.06 12.63
N ALA A 18 -0.18 -9.78 12.91
CA ALA A 18 -0.67 -9.25 14.18
C ALA A 18 -2.21 -9.39 14.33
N ASN A 19 -2.92 -9.73 13.25
CA ASN A 19 -4.37 -9.86 13.17
C ASN A 19 -5.13 -8.59 13.58
N LEU A 20 -4.64 -7.44 13.11
CA LEU A 20 -5.20 -6.13 13.42
C LEU A 20 -6.41 -5.77 12.54
N LEU A 21 -6.53 -6.37 11.36
CA LEU A 21 -7.45 -5.94 10.31
C LEU A 21 -8.81 -6.63 10.40
N GLN A 22 -9.83 -5.95 9.88
CA GLN A 22 -11.08 -6.58 9.46
C GLN A 22 -10.88 -7.14 8.04
N ALA A 23 -10.81 -8.47 7.91
CA ALA A 23 -10.58 -9.18 6.66
C ALA A 23 -11.62 -10.30 6.44
N PRO A 24 -11.95 -10.67 5.18
CA PRO A 24 -11.42 -10.13 3.93
C PRO A 24 -11.93 -8.71 3.63
N THR A 25 -11.19 -7.95 2.81
CA THR A 25 -11.67 -6.62 2.41
C THR A 25 -12.82 -6.68 1.41
N ILE A 26 -13.63 -5.63 1.41
CA ILE A 26 -14.86 -5.58 0.64
C ILE A 26 -14.54 -5.34 -0.84
N ILE A 27 -15.05 -6.21 -1.70
CA ILE A 27 -15.10 -6.00 -3.16
C ILE A 27 -16.55 -5.83 -3.59
N HIS A 28 -16.87 -4.76 -4.31
CA HIS A 28 -18.21 -4.52 -4.84
C HIS A 28 -18.19 -3.76 -6.17
N LYS A 29 -19.28 -3.84 -6.93
CA LYS A 29 -19.46 -3.06 -8.18
C LYS A 29 -19.67 -1.57 -7.85
N LEU A 30 -19.22 -0.69 -8.73
CA LEU A 30 -19.52 0.74 -8.73
C LEU A 30 -20.63 1.02 -9.76
N PRO A 31 -21.92 0.86 -9.41
CA PRO A 31 -23.00 0.80 -10.40
C PRO A 31 -23.20 2.09 -11.18
N ARG A 32 -23.09 3.26 -10.53
CA ARG A 32 -23.34 4.56 -11.17
C ARG A 32 -22.15 4.98 -12.02
N LEU A 33 -20.93 4.76 -11.55
CA LEU A 33 -19.71 4.97 -12.31
C LEU A 33 -19.63 4.03 -13.51
N SER A 34 -19.96 2.74 -13.31
CA SER A 34 -20.00 1.76 -14.41
C SER A 34 -21.00 2.17 -15.49
N SER A 35 -22.21 2.59 -15.07
CA SER A 35 -23.24 3.09 -16.00
C SER A 35 -22.80 4.36 -16.71
N HIS A 36 -22.13 5.27 -16.00
CA HIS A 36 -21.65 6.54 -16.55
C HIS A 36 -20.54 6.33 -17.60
N LEU A 37 -19.65 5.36 -17.39
CA LEU A 37 -18.52 5.07 -18.27
C LEU A 37 -18.81 3.99 -19.31
N GLY A 38 -19.96 3.31 -19.23
CA GLY A 38 -20.31 2.20 -20.12
C GLY A 38 -19.40 0.99 -19.96
N HIS A 39 -18.82 0.78 -18.77
CA HIS A 39 -17.84 -0.27 -18.51
C HIS A 39 -17.99 -0.82 -17.10
N ASP A 40 -17.87 -2.13 -16.92
CA ASP A 40 -18.05 -2.78 -15.62
C ASP A 40 -16.84 -2.57 -14.70
N ILE A 41 -17.03 -1.72 -13.69
CA ILE A 41 -15.99 -1.33 -12.74
C ILE A 41 -16.38 -1.79 -11.34
N TYR A 42 -15.42 -2.45 -10.70
CA TYR A 42 -15.48 -2.90 -9.32
C TYR A 42 -14.40 -2.20 -8.51
N ILE A 43 -14.59 -2.17 -7.19
CA ILE A 43 -13.65 -1.58 -6.25
C ILE A 43 -13.31 -2.58 -5.16
N LEU A 44 -12.02 -2.64 -4.79
CA LEU A 44 -11.52 -3.28 -3.58
C LEU A 44 -11.22 -2.19 -2.54
N ARG A 45 -11.91 -2.25 -1.39
CA ARG A 45 -11.94 -1.21 -0.35
C ARG A 45 -10.87 -1.40 0.73
N GLU A 46 -9.59 -1.23 0.38
CA GLU A 46 -8.50 -1.23 1.40
C GLU A 46 -8.59 -0.07 2.37
N ASP A 47 -9.26 1.01 1.97
CA ASP A 47 -9.61 2.13 2.83
C ASP A 47 -10.49 1.71 4.03
N LEU A 48 -11.21 0.58 3.93
CA LEU A 48 -12.12 0.05 4.96
C LEU A 48 -11.54 -1.16 5.71
N THR A 49 -10.23 -1.24 5.88
CA THR A 49 -9.55 -2.34 6.62
C THR A 49 -9.87 -2.41 8.12
N GLY A 50 -10.66 -1.48 8.66
CA GLY A 50 -11.24 -1.57 10.00
C GLY A 50 -10.27 -1.34 11.17
N PHE A 51 -9.01 -0.97 10.91
CA PHE A 51 -8.02 -0.65 11.94
C PHE A 51 -7.38 0.72 11.70
N ALA A 52 -7.27 1.49 12.78
CA ALA A 52 -6.68 2.83 12.78
C ALA A 52 -7.27 3.73 11.67
N LEU A 53 -6.43 4.31 10.81
CA LEU A 53 -6.85 5.17 9.70
C LEU A 53 -7.12 4.39 8.40
N GLY A 54 -7.01 3.06 8.43
CA GLY A 54 -7.21 2.19 7.27
C GLY A 54 -6.20 2.39 6.14
N GLY A 55 -6.54 1.86 4.97
CA GLY A 55 -5.72 1.92 3.75
C GLY A 55 -4.69 0.81 3.61
N ASN A 56 -3.95 0.86 2.49
CA ASN A 56 -2.97 -0.16 2.13
C ASN A 56 -1.83 -0.34 3.14
N LYS A 57 -1.49 0.73 3.87
CA LYS A 57 -0.39 0.71 4.84
C LYS A 57 -0.73 -0.14 6.04
N THR A 58 -1.99 -0.10 6.49
CA THR A 58 -2.49 -0.92 7.59
C THR A 58 -2.31 -2.40 7.29
N ARG A 59 -2.53 -2.81 6.03
CA ARG A 59 -2.30 -4.20 5.62
C ARG A 59 -0.84 -4.65 5.69
N LYS A 60 0.08 -3.77 5.29
CA LYS A 60 1.52 -4.02 5.41
C LYS A 60 1.94 -4.11 6.88
N ILE A 61 1.40 -3.21 7.70
CA ILE A 61 1.62 -3.13 9.14
C ILE A 61 1.20 -4.44 9.83
N ASP A 62 0.10 -5.06 9.42
CA ASP A 62 -0.35 -6.32 10.02
C ASP A 62 0.70 -7.44 9.90
N TYR A 63 1.37 -7.56 8.74
CA TYR A 63 2.49 -8.48 8.56
C TYR A 63 3.77 -8.02 9.27
N LEU A 64 4.11 -6.74 9.19
CA LEU A 64 5.32 -6.19 9.81
C LEU A 64 5.30 -6.31 11.34
N PHE A 65 4.16 -6.06 11.98
CA PHE A 65 4.01 -6.25 13.42
C PHE A 65 3.91 -7.73 13.79
N GLY A 66 3.30 -8.57 12.94
CA GLY A 66 3.34 -10.02 13.14
C GLY A 66 4.77 -10.56 13.17
N ASP A 67 5.61 -10.13 12.22
CA ASP A 67 7.03 -10.45 12.16
C ASP A 67 7.82 -9.86 13.35
N ALA A 68 7.57 -8.60 13.71
CA ALA A 68 8.20 -7.98 14.88
C ALA A 68 7.90 -8.73 16.19
N LEU A 69 6.64 -9.15 16.39
CA LEU A 69 6.21 -9.93 17.54
C LEU A 69 6.84 -11.34 17.54
N ALA A 70 6.93 -11.99 16.38
CA ALA A 70 7.60 -13.28 16.24
C ALA A 70 9.09 -13.21 16.58
N GLN A 71 9.73 -12.09 16.24
CA GLN A 71 11.12 -11.77 16.60
C GLN A 71 11.27 -11.26 18.05
N LYS A 72 10.19 -11.21 18.83
CA LYS A 72 10.15 -10.72 20.22
C LYS A 72 10.66 -9.28 20.35
N ALA A 73 10.42 -8.45 19.34
CA ALA A 73 10.73 -7.03 19.41
C ALA A 73 9.91 -6.38 20.53
N THR A 74 10.52 -5.41 21.21
CA THR A 74 9.87 -4.55 22.22
C THR A 74 9.65 -3.13 21.70
N THR A 75 10.36 -2.77 20.63
CA THR A 75 10.42 -1.41 20.11
C THR A 75 10.49 -1.44 18.59
N VAL A 76 9.75 -0.53 17.96
CA VAL A 76 9.74 -0.32 16.52
C VAL A 76 10.30 1.07 16.19
N VAL A 77 11.07 1.17 15.12
CA VAL A 77 11.61 2.45 14.61
C VAL A 77 11.26 2.60 13.14
N THR A 78 10.82 3.80 12.75
CA THR A 78 10.60 4.18 11.34
C THR A 78 10.89 5.68 11.18
N MET A 79 10.79 6.18 9.96
CA MET A 79 10.92 7.61 9.65
C MET A 79 9.73 8.16 8.85
N LYS A 80 9.67 9.50 8.75
CA LYS A 80 8.74 10.35 7.99
C LYS A 80 7.29 10.33 8.51
N ALA A 81 6.61 11.47 8.48
CA ALA A 81 5.20 11.61 8.87
C ALA A 81 4.26 11.23 7.71
N THR A 82 4.12 9.93 7.45
CA THR A 82 3.26 9.41 6.36
C THR A 82 2.03 8.70 6.91
N SER A 83 1.12 8.27 6.02
CA SER A 83 0.01 7.39 6.42
C SER A 83 0.51 6.06 7.01
N PHE A 84 1.73 5.63 6.66
CA PHE A 84 2.34 4.44 7.23
C PHE A 84 2.71 4.65 8.69
N SER A 85 3.50 5.67 9.02
CA SER A 85 3.93 5.89 10.42
C SER A 85 2.75 6.20 11.35
N ARG A 86 1.73 6.91 10.88
CA ARG A 86 0.48 7.12 11.67
C ARG A 86 -0.23 5.81 11.98
N ASN A 87 -0.42 4.92 11.00
CA ASN A 87 -1.02 3.61 11.26
C ASN A 87 -0.09 2.70 12.09
N ALA A 88 1.24 2.83 11.94
CA ALA A 88 2.20 2.08 12.74
C ALA A 88 2.17 2.49 14.21
N ALA A 89 1.90 3.76 14.51
CA ALA A 89 1.69 4.24 15.88
C ALA A 89 0.50 3.56 16.55
N ALA A 90 -0.64 3.48 15.86
CA ALA A 90 -1.80 2.74 16.36
C ALA A 90 -1.49 1.25 16.57
N ALA A 91 -0.78 0.62 15.63
CA ALA A 91 -0.40 -0.80 15.72
C ALA A 91 0.58 -1.07 16.87
N ALA A 92 1.55 -0.19 17.10
CA ALA A 92 2.47 -0.29 18.22
C ALA A 92 1.74 -0.21 19.55
N ALA A 93 0.83 0.76 19.71
CA ALA A 93 -0.02 0.84 20.90
C ALA A 93 -0.85 -0.43 21.10
N ALA A 94 -1.50 -0.94 20.04
CA ALA A 94 -2.32 -2.15 20.10
C ALA A 94 -1.52 -3.42 20.41
N CYS A 95 -0.28 -3.51 19.94
CA CYS A 95 0.62 -4.66 20.16
C CYS A 95 1.47 -4.54 21.44
N GLY A 96 1.36 -3.44 22.19
CA GLY A 96 2.18 -3.19 23.39
C GLY A 96 3.66 -2.94 23.09
N LEU A 97 4.00 -2.37 21.94
CA LEU A 97 5.36 -2.03 21.54
C LEU A 97 5.61 -0.52 21.64
N ASP A 98 6.84 -0.13 21.99
CA ASP A 98 7.27 1.27 21.88
C ASP A 98 7.43 1.64 20.39
N LEU A 99 6.94 2.81 19.95
CA LEU A 99 7.25 3.35 18.61
C LEU A 99 8.10 4.61 18.69
N HIS A 100 9.14 4.66 17.86
CA HIS A 100 9.97 5.83 17.63
C HIS A 100 9.89 6.24 16.15
N VAL A 101 9.68 7.53 15.89
CA VAL A 101 9.59 8.07 14.53
C VAL A 101 10.53 9.26 14.35
N VAL A 102 11.42 9.18 13.35
CA VAL A 102 12.28 10.29 12.93
C VAL A 102 11.58 11.10 11.84
N LEU A 103 11.42 12.40 12.05
CA LEU A 103 10.68 13.32 11.20
C LEU A 103 11.60 14.39 10.61
N PRO A 104 11.43 14.75 9.32
CA PRO A 104 12.16 15.88 8.74
C PRO A 104 11.65 17.21 9.29
N GLY A 105 12.52 18.21 9.33
CA GLY A 105 12.15 19.54 9.81
C GLY A 105 12.07 19.61 11.34
N THR A 106 11.50 20.71 11.81
CA THR A 106 11.29 21.03 13.21
C THR A 106 9.91 20.60 13.69
N GLU A 107 9.72 20.61 15.02
CA GLU A 107 8.42 20.36 15.64
C GLU A 107 7.35 21.34 15.15
N SER A 108 7.68 22.62 14.99
CA SER A 108 6.75 23.67 14.54
C SER A 108 6.31 23.55 13.08
N GLU A 109 7.05 22.81 12.26
CA GLU A 109 6.75 22.63 10.84
C GLU A 109 5.83 21.43 10.56
N GLN A 110 5.64 20.54 11.55
CA GLN A 110 4.75 19.41 11.35
C GLN A 110 3.28 19.80 11.51
N ASN A 111 2.41 18.98 10.90
CA ASN A 111 0.99 19.08 11.10
C ASN A 111 0.61 18.77 12.58
N PRO A 112 -0.02 19.71 13.32
CA PRO A 112 -0.32 19.53 14.74
C PRO A 112 -1.29 18.38 15.03
N LEU A 113 -2.23 18.10 14.11
CA LEU A 113 -3.19 17.00 14.27
C LEU A 113 -2.50 15.63 14.13
N SER A 114 -1.53 15.52 13.22
CA SER A 114 -0.69 14.32 13.12
C SER A 114 0.16 14.11 14.38
N GLN A 115 0.76 15.18 14.92
CA GLN A 115 1.51 15.10 16.18
C GLN A 115 0.62 14.68 17.35
N ALA A 116 -0.60 15.22 17.44
CA ALA A 116 -1.56 14.85 18.46
C ALA A 116 -1.92 13.36 18.41
N LEU A 117 -2.13 12.80 17.21
CA LEU A 117 -2.36 11.36 17.03
C LEU A 117 -1.16 10.52 17.47
N PHE A 118 0.05 10.89 17.06
CA PHE A 118 1.28 10.21 17.51
C PHE A 118 1.40 10.20 19.03
N LYS A 119 1.17 11.35 19.68
CA LYS A 119 1.21 11.49 21.13
C LYS A 119 0.13 10.65 21.82
N GLN A 120 -1.09 10.62 21.27
CA GLN A 120 -2.19 9.82 21.80
C GLN A 120 -1.88 8.32 21.80
N TRP A 121 -1.16 7.83 20.79
CA TRP A 121 -0.67 6.45 20.72
C TRP A 121 0.69 6.23 21.40
N GLY A 122 1.19 7.19 22.18
CA GLY A 122 2.43 7.04 22.94
C GLY A 122 3.71 7.01 22.11
N THR A 123 3.67 7.52 20.87
CA THR A 123 4.83 7.53 19.98
C THR A 123 5.85 8.58 20.39
N LYS A 124 7.14 8.23 20.34
CA LYS A 124 8.26 9.16 20.54
C LYS A 124 8.71 9.75 19.19
N LEU A 125 8.69 11.06 19.08
CA LEU A 125 9.06 11.80 17.87
C LEU A 125 10.46 12.40 18.02
N TYR A 126 11.24 12.30 16.95
CA TYR A 126 12.55 12.92 16.80
C TYR A 126 12.47 13.84 15.57
N TYR A 127 12.92 15.08 15.70
CA TYR A 127 12.85 16.08 14.64
C TYR A 127 14.26 16.38 14.15
N GLU A 128 14.47 16.27 12.84
CA GLU A 128 15.76 16.50 12.20
C GLU A 128 15.63 17.62 11.14
N PRO A 129 16.06 18.85 11.47
CA PRO A 129 15.78 20.04 10.66
C PRO A 129 16.44 20.04 9.29
N GLU A 130 17.70 19.61 9.15
CA GLU A 130 18.46 19.82 7.92
C GLU A 130 19.72 18.96 7.82
N GLY A 131 20.07 18.55 6.59
CA GLY A 131 21.34 17.92 6.23
C GLY A 131 21.18 16.75 5.26
N GLU A 132 22.09 16.64 4.30
CA GLU A 132 22.19 15.45 3.46
C GLU A 132 22.47 14.23 4.36
N ASN A 133 21.62 13.21 4.27
CA ASN A 133 21.63 12.01 5.14
C ASN A 133 21.31 12.24 6.64
N ALA A 134 21.03 13.47 7.09
CA ALA A 134 20.82 13.76 8.51
C ALA A 134 19.69 12.92 9.14
N MET A 135 18.61 12.65 8.39
CA MET A 135 17.54 11.76 8.85
C MET A 135 18.01 10.32 9.07
N ASP A 136 18.86 9.81 8.17
CA ASP A 136 19.36 8.44 8.25
C ASP A 136 20.34 8.33 9.43
N ASP A 137 21.24 9.31 9.58
CA ASP A 137 22.16 9.41 10.72
C ASP A 137 21.40 9.51 12.06
N CYS A 138 20.33 10.31 12.11
CA CYS A 138 19.46 10.42 13.28
C CYS A 138 18.76 9.10 13.60
N GLN A 139 18.27 8.39 12.57
CA GLN A 139 17.69 7.06 12.75
C GLN A 139 18.73 6.06 13.26
N GLU A 140 19.94 6.04 12.71
CA GLU A 140 21.03 5.19 13.19
C GLU A 140 21.38 5.48 14.66
N HIS A 141 21.42 6.75 15.05
CA HIS A 141 21.63 7.16 16.43
C HIS A 141 20.52 6.67 17.36
N VAL A 142 19.25 6.81 16.97
CA VAL A 142 18.09 6.32 17.74
C VAL A 142 18.17 4.79 17.88
N LEU A 143 18.47 4.08 16.80
CA LEU A 143 18.64 2.61 16.81
C LEU A 143 19.77 2.20 17.76
N ALA A 144 20.93 2.83 17.68
CA ALA A 144 22.07 2.54 18.54
C ALA A 144 21.76 2.82 20.02
N SER A 145 21.13 3.95 20.32
CA SER A 145 20.73 4.33 21.68
C SER A 145 19.74 3.34 22.30
N LEU A 146 18.76 2.87 21.53
CA LEU A 146 17.78 1.88 21.99
C LEU A 146 18.42 0.51 22.24
N LYS A 147 19.30 0.06 21.32
CA LYS A 147 20.05 -1.18 21.49
C LYS A 147 20.97 -1.13 22.72
N ALA A 148 21.64 0.00 22.96
CA ALA A 148 22.46 0.22 24.17
C ALA A 148 21.65 0.15 25.47
N LYS A 149 20.34 0.45 25.42
CA LYS A 149 19.40 0.30 26.54
C LYS A 149 18.81 -1.11 26.65
N GLY A 150 19.30 -2.08 25.88
CA GLY A 150 18.85 -3.46 25.88
C GLY A 150 17.48 -3.69 25.22
N LYS A 151 16.99 -2.75 24.40
CA LYS A 151 15.73 -2.93 23.66
C LYS A 151 15.92 -3.88 22.49
N ALA A 152 14.95 -4.75 22.26
CA ALA A 152 14.85 -5.54 21.04
C ALA A 152 14.15 -4.68 19.98
N VAL A 153 14.92 -4.18 19.01
CA VAL A 153 14.46 -3.16 18.05
C VAL A 153 14.14 -3.78 16.69
N TYR A 154 12.95 -3.49 16.17
CA TYR A 154 12.53 -3.81 14.81
C TYR A 154 12.48 -2.54 13.96
N GLU A 155 13.28 -2.50 12.90
CA GLU A 155 13.36 -1.36 12.00
C GLU A 155 12.38 -1.51 10.83
N MET A 156 11.58 -0.47 10.56
CA MET A 156 10.59 -0.47 9.50
C MET A 156 10.94 0.53 8.40
N HIS A 157 10.79 0.09 7.15
CA HIS A 157 10.85 0.96 6.00
C HIS A 157 9.73 2.04 6.08
N PRO A 158 9.98 3.33 5.77
CA PRO A 158 9.03 4.47 5.91
C PRO A 158 7.65 4.35 5.22
N GLY A 159 7.47 3.34 4.38
CA GLY A 159 6.20 3.03 3.70
C GLY A 159 5.81 1.56 3.77
N GLY A 160 6.42 0.79 4.68
CA GLY A 160 6.24 -0.66 4.84
C GLY A 160 6.52 -1.46 3.57
N SER A 161 7.46 -1.00 2.76
CA SER A 161 7.70 -1.56 1.41
C SER A 161 9.01 -2.30 1.36
N ASN A 162 9.06 -3.36 2.16
CA ASN A 162 10.05 -4.41 2.13
C ASN A 162 9.35 -5.75 1.80
N SER A 163 10.10 -6.85 1.75
CA SER A 163 9.58 -8.16 1.36
C SER A 163 8.44 -8.65 2.27
N ILE A 164 8.57 -8.48 3.59
CA ILE A 164 7.51 -8.83 4.56
C ILE A 164 6.25 -8.00 4.32
N GLY A 165 6.40 -6.68 4.18
CA GLY A 165 5.27 -5.80 3.89
C GLY A 165 4.59 -6.13 2.56
N ALA A 166 5.34 -6.54 1.53
CA ALA A 166 4.78 -6.92 0.24
C ALA A 166 3.92 -8.20 0.28
N LEU A 167 4.17 -9.13 1.23
CA LEU A 167 3.33 -10.32 1.44
C LEU A 167 1.84 -9.98 1.67
N SER A 168 1.58 -8.81 2.28
CA SER A 168 0.23 -8.31 2.45
C SER A 168 -0.56 -8.25 1.14
N TYR A 169 0.10 -7.91 0.03
CA TYR A 169 -0.52 -7.81 -1.29
C TYR A 169 -0.47 -9.11 -2.09
N VAL A 170 0.41 -10.04 -1.73
CA VAL A 170 0.29 -11.45 -2.15
C VAL A 170 -1.01 -12.03 -1.59
N SER A 171 -1.28 -11.81 -0.30
CA SER A 171 -2.53 -12.20 0.37
C SER A 171 -3.77 -11.54 -0.25
N ILE A 172 -3.69 -10.26 -0.64
CA ILE A 172 -4.80 -9.60 -1.35
C ILE A 172 -5.13 -10.27 -2.68
N PHE A 173 -4.10 -10.72 -3.40
CA PHE A 173 -4.34 -11.41 -4.65
C PHE A 173 -5.18 -12.69 -4.43
N GLN A 174 -4.93 -13.42 -3.33
CA GLN A 174 -5.81 -14.54 -2.94
C GLN A 174 -7.24 -14.08 -2.63
N GLU A 175 -7.43 -12.98 -1.90
CA GLU A 175 -8.78 -12.44 -1.62
C GLU A 175 -9.53 -12.07 -2.91
N ILE A 176 -8.83 -11.56 -3.93
CA ILE A 176 -9.39 -11.27 -5.27
C ILE A 176 -9.80 -12.56 -5.98
N LEU A 177 -8.97 -13.60 -5.92
CA LEU A 177 -9.28 -14.92 -6.51
C LEU A 177 -10.49 -15.55 -5.83
N ASP A 178 -10.57 -15.48 -4.50
CA ASP A 178 -11.69 -16.03 -3.71
C ASP A 178 -13.00 -15.30 -4.00
N PHE A 179 -12.95 -13.97 -4.20
CA PHE A 179 -14.10 -13.20 -4.66
C PHE A 179 -14.52 -13.64 -6.07
N SER A 180 -13.57 -13.73 -7.00
CA SER A 180 -13.82 -14.11 -8.39
C SER A 180 -14.45 -15.49 -8.49
N TYR A 181 -13.93 -16.46 -7.73
CA TYR A 181 -14.44 -17.82 -7.66
C TYR A 181 -15.89 -17.86 -7.14
N ARG A 182 -16.19 -17.15 -6.04
CA ARG A 182 -17.53 -17.16 -5.43
C ARG A 182 -18.58 -16.41 -6.25
N SER A 183 -18.20 -15.34 -6.92
CA SER A 183 -19.11 -14.47 -7.65
C SER A 183 -19.26 -14.82 -9.13
N GLY A 184 -18.34 -15.59 -9.69
CA GLY A 184 -18.23 -15.81 -11.14
C GLY A 184 -17.72 -14.60 -11.92
N ILE A 185 -17.25 -13.55 -11.24
CA ILE A 185 -16.73 -12.33 -11.85
C ILE A 185 -15.23 -12.50 -12.07
N TYR A 186 -14.77 -12.34 -13.31
CA TYR A 186 -13.36 -12.33 -13.65
C TYR A 186 -12.89 -10.90 -13.97
N PHE A 187 -11.75 -10.51 -13.39
CA PHE A 187 -11.15 -9.20 -13.63
C PHE A 187 -10.02 -9.31 -14.66
N SER A 188 -10.26 -8.78 -15.86
CA SER A 188 -9.23 -8.71 -16.90
C SER A 188 -8.13 -7.70 -16.56
N HIS A 189 -8.47 -6.69 -15.75
CA HIS A 189 -7.55 -5.64 -15.33
C HIS A 189 -7.72 -5.33 -13.84
N ILE A 190 -6.60 -5.09 -13.18
CA ILE A 190 -6.52 -4.57 -11.82
C ILE A 190 -5.71 -3.28 -11.89
N ILE A 191 -6.28 -2.18 -11.42
CA ILE A 191 -5.65 -0.86 -11.48
C ILE A 191 -5.54 -0.23 -10.09
N HIS A 192 -4.38 0.33 -9.78
CA HIS A 192 -4.08 0.93 -8.49
C HIS A 192 -2.97 1.97 -8.59
N SER A 193 -2.79 2.81 -7.56
CA SER A 193 -1.64 3.73 -7.49
C SER A 193 -0.37 3.01 -7.04
N THR A 194 0.78 3.32 -7.64
CA THR A 194 2.10 2.78 -7.27
C THR A 194 3.08 3.90 -6.95
N SER A 195 3.85 3.74 -5.87
CA SER A 195 4.85 4.73 -5.44
C SER A 195 6.01 4.03 -4.73
N SER A 196 5.85 3.62 -3.47
CA SER A 196 6.84 2.83 -2.75
C SER A 196 6.90 1.35 -3.20
N ALA A 197 6.26 1.01 -4.33
CA ALA A 197 6.21 -0.31 -4.98
C ALA A 197 5.56 -1.49 -4.22
N GLY A 198 5.58 -1.55 -2.88
CA GLY A 198 5.22 -2.79 -2.16
C GLY A 198 3.79 -3.30 -2.36
N THR A 199 2.86 -2.43 -2.78
CA THR A 199 1.51 -2.87 -3.16
C THR A 199 1.54 -3.64 -4.49
N GLN A 200 2.16 -3.05 -5.52
CA GLN A 200 2.29 -3.70 -6.83
C GLN A 200 3.14 -4.97 -6.77
N ALA A 201 4.25 -4.90 -6.03
CA ALA A 201 5.17 -6.02 -5.89
C ALA A 201 4.47 -7.28 -5.36
N GLY A 202 3.66 -7.14 -4.30
CA GLY A 202 2.88 -8.26 -3.76
C GLY A 202 1.84 -8.79 -4.74
N LEU A 203 1.14 -7.92 -5.47
CA LEU A 203 0.17 -8.34 -6.50
C LEU A 203 0.84 -9.14 -7.63
N VAL A 204 2.00 -8.70 -8.11
CA VAL A 204 2.79 -9.39 -9.15
C VAL A 204 3.24 -10.78 -8.68
N VAL A 205 3.70 -10.90 -7.44
CA VAL A 205 4.08 -12.19 -6.86
C VAL A 205 2.86 -13.11 -6.71
N GLY A 206 1.73 -12.59 -6.21
CA GLY A 206 0.48 -13.36 -6.10
C GLY A 206 -0.04 -13.83 -7.46
N GLN A 207 0.06 -12.98 -8.48
CA GLN A 207 -0.26 -13.33 -9.86
C GLN A 207 0.58 -14.50 -10.36
N TYR A 208 1.90 -14.45 -10.15
CA TYR A 208 2.80 -15.52 -10.57
C TYR A 208 2.47 -16.85 -9.89
N ILE A 209 2.32 -16.85 -8.57
CA ILE A 209 2.02 -18.06 -7.77
C ILE A 209 0.75 -18.75 -8.27
N SER A 210 -0.29 -17.97 -8.55
CA SER A 210 -1.61 -18.47 -8.96
C SER A 210 -1.74 -18.76 -10.45
N ASN A 211 -0.72 -18.42 -11.25
CA ASN A 211 -0.78 -18.47 -12.71
C ASN A 211 -2.06 -17.84 -13.28
N HIS A 212 -2.50 -16.74 -12.65
CA HIS A 212 -3.75 -16.05 -13.01
C HIS A 212 -3.47 -15.00 -14.09
N GLU A 213 -4.18 -15.11 -15.21
CA GLU A 213 -4.09 -14.11 -16.26
C GLU A 213 -4.89 -12.87 -15.87
N THR A 214 -4.23 -11.73 -15.72
CA THR A 214 -4.86 -10.42 -15.52
C THR A 214 -3.82 -9.35 -15.80
N GLN A 215 -4.22 -8.13 -16.12
CA GLN A 215 -3.29 -7.01 -16.31
C GLN A 215 -3.27 -6.16 -15.03
N ILE A 216 -2.18 -6.22 -14.26
CA ILE A 216 -2.01 -5.39 -13.06
C ILE A 216 -1.31 -4.10 -13.47
N ILE A 217 -2.05 -3.00 -13.50
CA ILE A 217 -1.57 -1.69 -13.95
C ILE A 217 -1.33 -0.80 -12.74
N GLY A 218 -0.05 -0.51 -12.47
CA GLY A 218 0.36 0.45 -11.46
C GLY A 218 0.43 1.85 -12.04
N ILE A 219 -0.41 2.77 -11.57
CA ILE A 219 -0.35 4.18 -11.97
C ILE A 219 0.63 4.92 -11.07
N SER A 220 1.76 5.34 -11.65
CA SER A 220 2.83 5.97 -10.90
C SER A 220 2.38 7.29 -10.31
N ALA A 221 2.62 7.47 -9.01
CA ALA A 221 2.31 8.73 -8.33
C ALA A 221 3.37 9.82 -8.56
N SER A 222 4.58 9.45 -9.00
CA SER A 222 5.72 10.37 -9.03
C SER A 222 6.89 10.02 -9.93
N LEU A 223 7.23 8.75 -10.10
CA LEU A 223 8.42 8.34 -10.83
C LEU A 223 8.08 8.00 -12.28
N LYS A 224 9.01 8.25 -13.20
CA LYS A 224 8.87 7.77 -14.58
C LYS A 224 8.71 6.26 -14.63
N ALA A 225 8.01 5.76 -15.64
CA ALA A 225 7.60 4.37 -15.74
C ALA A 225 8.80 3.42 -15.63
N SER A 226 9.93 3.72 -16.30
CA SER A 226 11.14 2.90 -16.22
C SER A 226 11.67 2.76 -14.79
N ALA A 227 11.87 3.87 -14.08
CA ALA A 227 12.37 3.88 -12.71
C ALA A 227 11.39 3.24 -11.72
N GLN A 228 10.09 3.44 -11.92
CA GLN A 228 9.06 2.86 -11.07
C GLN A 228 8.92 1.35 -11.31
N SER A 229 8.95 0.89 -12.56
CA SER A 229 8.95 -0.53 -12.91
C SER A 229 10.16 -1.25 -12.33
N GLU A 230 11.34 -0.63 -12.37
CA GLU A 230 12.54 -1.18 -11.78
C GLU A 230 12.40 -1.37 -10.26
N ARG A 231 11.90 -0.35 -9.55
CA ARG A 231 11.62 -0.45 -8.12
C ARG A 231 10.60 -1.53 -7.77
N VAL A 232 9.57 -1.70 -8.61
CA VAL A 232 8.59 -2.79 -8.46
C VAL A 232 9.25 -4.15 -8.68
N ARG A 233 10.09 -4.27 -9.72
CA ARG A 233 10.81 -5.50 -10.06
C ARG A 233 11.74 -5.94 -8.94
N GLU A 234 12.56 -5.05 -8.41
CA GLU A 234 13.48 -5.33 -7.30
C GLU A 234 12.73 -5.86 -6.07
N LEU A 235 11.67 -5.18 -5.67
CA LEU A 235 10.90 -5.55 -4.48
C LEU A 235 10.09 -6.83 -4.70
N ALA A 236 9.48 -7.01 -5.88
CA ALA A 236 8.76 -8.24 -6.22
C ALA A 236 9.70 -9.44 -6.26
N TRP A 237 10.90 -9.28 -6.84
CA TRP A 237 11.92 -10.31 -6.87
C TRP A 237 12.40 -10.69 -5.48
N SER A 238 12.75 -9.70 -4.64
CA SER A 238 13.16 -9.96 -3.24
C SER A 238 12.06 -10.66 -2.43
N THR A 239 10.80 -10.26 -2.63
CA THR A 239 9.64 -10.91 -1.99
C THR A 239 9.48 -12.34 -2.45
N ALA A 240 9.58 -12.60 -3.76
CA ALA A 240 9.46 -13.94 -4.32
C ALA A 240 10.58 -14.88 -3.83
N GLN A 241 11.83 -14.39 -3.81
CA GLN A 241 12.98 -15.15 -3.30
C GLN A 241 12.79 -15.52 -1.82
N MET A 242 12.32 -14.58 -0.99
CA MET A 242 12.07 -14.80 0.44
C MET A 242 11.10 -15.95 0.70
N ILE A 243 10.08 -16.13 -0.15
CA ILE A 243 9.07 -17.20 -0.01
C ILE A 243 9.34 -18.40 -0.93
N GLY A 244 10.48 -18.45 -1.63
CA GLY A 244 10.88 -19.58 -2.47
C GLY A 244 10.05 -19.73 -3.75
N THR A 245 9.73 -18.62 -4.42
CA THR A 245 9.05 -18.59 -5.73
C THR A 245 9.76 -17.62 -6.70
N SER A 246 9.14 -17.32 -7.83
CA SER A 246 9.64 -16.38 -8.84
C SER A 246 8.58 -15.32 -9.19
N ILE A 247 8.87 -14.51 -10.20
CA ILE A 247 7.95 -13.55 -10.81
C ILE A 247 8.07 -13.63 -12.33
N ASP A 248 7.02 -13.22 -13.03
CA ASP A 248 7.10 -12.87 -14.44
C ASP A 248 7.30 -11.36 -14.56
N GLN A 249 8.54 -10.96 -14.86
CA GLN A 249 8.90 -9.54 -14.98
C GLN A 249 8.17 -8.86 -16.15
N THR A 250 7.73 -9.62 -17.16
CA THR A 250 6.98 -9.06 -18.30
C THR A 250 5.57 -8.62 -17.92
N LYS A 251 5.05 -9.07 -16.76
CA LYS A 251 3.75 -8.67 -16.21
C LYS A 251 3.83 -7.39 -15.37
N ILE A 252 5.02 -6.79 -15.20
CA ILE A 252 5.17 -5.52 -14.47
C ILE A 252 4.79 -4.38 -15.40
N ILE A 253 3.58 -3.84 -15.19
CA ILE A 253 3.03 -2.74 -16.00
C ILE A 253 2.92 -1.50 -15.14
N VAL A 254 3.60 -0.43 -15.55
CA VAL A 254 3.51 0.88 -14.92
C VAL A 254 3.14 1.92 -15.97
N ASP A 255 2.18 2.78 -15.65
CA ASP A 255 1.88 3.98 -16.42
C ASP A 255 2.20 5.23 -15.59
N ASP A 256 2.99 6.12 -16.17
CA ASP A 256 3.41 7.40 -15.60
C ASP A 256 2.74 8.62 -16.23
N SER A 257 1.79 8.42 -17.16
CA SER A 257 1.07 9.48 -17.88
C SER A 257 0.19 10.35 -16.97
N PHE A 258 -0.17 9.85 -15.78
CA PHE A 258 -1.08 10.52 -14.84
C PHE A 258 -0.38 11.12 -13.61
N ILE A 259 0.95 11.26 -13.63
CA ILE A 259 1.72 11.85 -12.51
C ILE A 259 1.31 13.30 -12.23
N GLY A 260 0.95 14.06 -13.26
CA GLY A 260 0.67 15.49 -13.14
C GLY A 260 1.89 16.27 -12.58
N PRO A 261 1.70 17.20 -11.63
CA PRO A 261 2.76 18.10 -11.15
C PRO A 261 3.84 17.42 -10.27
N GLY A 262 3.76 16.11 -10.06
CA GLY A 262 4.78 15.33 -9.34
C GLY A 262 4.30 14.71 -8.03
N TYR A 263 5.27 14.21 -7.24
CA TYR A 263 5.01 13.53 -5.96
C TYR A 263 4.31 14.45 -4.96
N ALA A 264 3.38 13.88 -4.18
CA ALA A 264 2.66 14.58 -3.12
C ALA A 264 1.86 15.82 -3.59
N LYS A 265 1.64 15.97 -4.90
CA LYS A 265 0.88 17.08 -5.50
C LYS A 265 -0.30 16.53 -6.28
N ALA A 266 -1.47 17.14 -6.06
CA ALA A 266 -2.70 16.86 -6.78
C ALA A 266 -2.54 17.20 -8.27
N SER A 267 -3.10 16.37 -9.15
CA SER A 267 -3.27 16.70 -10.58
C SER A 267 -4.70 17.11 -10.86
N LYS A 268 -4.92 17.91 -11.91
CA LYS A 268 -6.27 18.37 -12.25
C LYS A 268 -7.18 17.20 -12.63
N GLU A 269 -6.61 16.23 -13.35
CA GLU A 269 -7.27 15.00 -13.75
C GLU A 269 -7.62 14.15 -12.53
N GLY A 270 -6.69 14.06 -11.55
CA GLY A 270 -6.91 13.34 -10.30
C GLY A 270 -8.00 13.95 -9.43
N GLU A 271 -8.06 15.28 -9.34
CA GLU A 271 -9.14 16.01 -8.65
C GLU A 271 -10.49 15.79 -9.34
N ASN A 272 -10.54 15.85 -10.67
CA ASN A 272 -11.76 15.61 -11.42
C ASN A 272 -12.26 14.17 -11.22
N ALA A 273 -11.34 13.19 -11.23
CA ALA A 273 -11.67 11.79 -10.97
C ALA A 273 -12.17 11.57 -9.53
N ALA A 274 -11.50 12.13 -8.53
CA ALA A 274 -11.95 12.07 -7.13
C ALA A 274 -13.34 12.68 -6.95
N ASN A 275 -13.61 13.82 -7.59
CA ASN A 275 -14.93 14.46 -7.59
C ASN A 275 -16.00 13.57 -8.25
N LEU A 276 -15.66 12.83 -9.31
CA LEU A 276 -16.59 11.93 -9.97
C LEU A 276 -16.95 10.74 -9.07
N PHE A 277 -15.97 10.11 -8.42
CA PHE A 277 -16.19 9.05 -7.43
C PHE A 277 -17.06 9.54 -6.28
N ALA A 278 -16.79 10.73 -5.75
CA ALA A 278 -17.59 11.31 -4.68
C ALA A 278 -19.05 11.53 -5.10
N LYS A 279 -19.29 12.11 -6.28
CA LYS A 279 -20.64 12.42 -6.78
C LYS A 279 -21.46 11.20 -7.21
N LEU A 280 -20.80 10.20 -7.80
CA LEU A 280 -21.50 9.03 -8.34
C LEU A 280 -21.65 7.92 -7.32
N GLU A 281 -20.65 7.69 -6.47
CA GLU A 281 -20.59 6.52 -5.59
C GLU A 281 -20.52 6.87 -4.11
N GLY A 282 -20.38 8.15 -3.74
CA GLY A 282 -20.19 8.56 -2.35
C GLY A 282 -18.85 8.10 -1.77
N ILE A 283 -17.85 7.84 -2.64
CA ILE A 283 -16.52 7.35 -2.26
C ILE A 283 -15.51 8.48 -2.40
N LEU A 284 -14.79 8.78 -1.31
CA LEU A 284 -13.74 9.79 -1.30
C LEU A 284 -12.42 9.15 -1.75
N LEU A 285 -11.75 9.79 -2.71
CA LEU A 285 -10.38 9.46 -3.10
C LEU A 285 -9.47 10.61 -2.70
N ASP A 286 -8.24 10.28 -2.30
CA ASP A 286 -7.22 11.30 -2.10
C ASP A 286 -6.69 11.82 -3.46
N PRO A 287 -6.40 13.12 -3.60
CA PRO A 287 -6.00 13.68 -4.88
C PRO A 287 -4.55 13.36 -5.29
N VAL A 288 -3.74 12.79 -4.39
CA VAL A 288 -2.30 12.54 -4.61
C VAL A 288 -2.03 11.14 -5.16
N TYR A 289 -2.74 10.11 -4.69
CA TYR A 289 -2.51 8.72 -5.09
C TYR A 289 -3.71 8.12 -5.82
N THR A 290 -4.81 7.94 -5.10
CA THR A 290 -5.99 7.22 -5.59
C THR A 290 -6.73 8.02 -6.66
N GLY A 291 -6.75 9.35 -6.57
CA GLY A 291 -7.26 10.24 -7.62
C GLY A 291 -6.51 10.08 -8.95
N LYS A 292 -5.17 10.01 -8.92
CA LYS A 292 -4.36 9.79 -10.15
C LYS A 292 -4.65 8.44 -10.79
N ALA A 293 -4.76 7.39 -9.97
CA ALA A 293 -5.13 6.07 -10.47
C ALA A 293 -6.57 6.03 -11.01
N ALA A 294 -7.49 6.75 -10.38
CA ALA A 294 -8.88 6.89 -10.85
C ALA A 294 -8.97 7.70 -12.16
N ALA A 295 -8.12 8.71 -12.34
CA ALA A 295 -8.04 9.45 -13.61
C ALA A 295 -7.64 8.52 -14.76
N ALA A 296 -6.64 7.66 -14.54
CA ALA A 296 -6.26 6.64 -15.51
C ALA A 296 -7.38 5.63 -15.77
N LEU A 297 -8.09 5.19 -14.71
CA LEU A 297 -9.24 4.31 -14.86
C LEU A 297 -10.31 4.91 -15.76
N ILE A 298 -10.66 6.18 -15.55
CA ILE A 298 -11.68 6.87 -16.34
C ILE A 298 -11.21 7.00 -17.81
N ASP A 299 -9.97 7.46 -18.02
CA ASP A 299 -9.39 7.62 -19.36
C ASP A 299 -9.35 6.28 -20.13
N TYR A 300 -8.97 5.19 -19.46
CA TYR A 300 -8.89 3.87 -20.09
C TYR A 300 -10.26 3.30 -20.42
N SER A 301 -11.28 3.60 -19.61
CA SER A 301 -12.67 3.24 -19.91
C SER A 301 -13.21 4.02 -21.11
N THR A 302 -12.95 5.32 -21.20
CA THR A 302 -13.48 6.17 -22.29
C THR A 302 -12.72 6.00 -23.60
N SER A 303 -11.41 5.70 -23.55
CA SER A 303 -10.57 5.43 -24.73
C SER A 303 -10.69 3.99 -25.25
N GLY A 304 -11.40 3.11 -24.53
CA GLY A 304 -11.57 1.70 -24.91
C GLY A 304 -10.35 0.82 -24.65
N LYS A 305 -9.36 1.29 -23.86
CA LYS A 305 -8.12 0.57 -23.57
C LYS A 305 -8.36 -0.77 -22.84
N TYR A 306 -9.41 -0.86 -22.03
CA TYR A 306 -9.79 -2.10 -21.32
C TYR A 306 -10.48 -3.16 -22.20
N LYS A 307 -10.85 -2.84 -23.45
CA LYS A 307 -11.68 -3.70 -24.33
C LYS A 307 -12.94 -4.19 -23.59
N LEU A 308 -13.31 -5.47 -23.78
CA LEU A 308 -14.37 -6.15 -23.02
C LEU A 308 -13.76 -6.85 -21.79
N GLY A 309 -14.28 -6.59 -20.60
CA GLY A 309 -13.92 -7.30 -19.36
C GLY A 309 -14.16 -6.43 -18.12
N ASN A 310 -14.21 -7.05 -16.93
CA ASN A 310 -14.39 -6.29 -15.68
C ASN A 310 -13.06 -5.70 -15.22
N VAL A 311 -13.10 -4.49 -14.68
CA VAL A 311 -11.94 -3.80 -14.10
C VAL A 311 -12.09 -3.74 -12.58
N LEU A 312 -11.04 -4.10 -11.85
CA LEU A 312 -10.95 -3.91 -10.40
C LEU A 312 -10.06 -2.71 -10.07
N PHE A 313 -10.64 -1.69 -9.46
CA PHE A 313 -9.91 -0.57 -8.86
C PHE A 313 -9.54 -0.88 -7.41
N ILE A 314 -8.26 -0.84 -7.05
CA ILE A 314 -7.84 -0.99 -5.64
C ILE A 314 -7.78 0.40 -5.01
N HIS A 315 -8.75 0.71 -4.18
CA HIS A 315 -8.76 1.95 -3.40
C HIS A 315 -7.87 1.80 -2.16
N THR A 316 -6.63 2.22 -2.29
CA THR A 316 -5.57 2.06 -1.28
C THR A 316 -5.71 2.94 -0.03
N GLY A 317 -6.86 3.61 0.18
CA GLY A 317 -7.04 4.62 1.22
C GLY A 317 -6.46 5.98 0.84
N GLY A 318 -5.98 6.72 1.85
CA GLY A 318 -5.57 8.12 1.71
C GLY A 318 -6.61 9.13 2.25
N ASN A 319 -7.77 8.64 2.66
CA ASN A 319 -8.94 9.46 3.03
C ASN A 319 -8.67 10.43 4.18
N ALA A 320 -7.78 10.08 5.12
CA ALA A 320 -7.36 11.00 6.18
C ALA A 320 -6.77 12.29 5.60
N GLY A 321 -6.06 12.22 4.46
CA GLY A 321 -5.51 13.38 3.75
C GLY A 321 -6.56 14.30 3.11
N VAL A 322 -7.84 13.92 3.06
CA VAL A 322 -8.91 14.79 2.53
C VAL A 322 -9.30 15.88 3.53
N TYR A 323 -9.00 15.69 4.81
CA TYR A 323 -9.34 16.63 5.89
C TYR A 323 -8.18 17.55 6.29
N TYR A 324 -7.01 17.41 5.66
CA TYR A 324 -5.79 18.16 5.93
C TYR A 324 -5.36 18.94 4.69
#